data_AF-A0A960QAQ5-F1
#
_entry.id   AF-A0A960QAQ5-F1
#
_cell.length_a   1.000
_cell.length_b   1.000
_cell.length_c   1.000
_cell.angle_alpha   90.00
_cell.angle_beta   90.00
_cell.angle_gamma   90.00
#
_symmetry.space_group_name_H-M   'P 1'
#
loop_
_entity.id
_entity.type
_entity.pdbx_description
1 polymer ?
#
loop_
_entity_poly.entity_id
_entity_poly.type
_entity_poly.pdbx_seq_one_letter_code
_entity_poly.pdbx_strand_id
1 'polypeptide(L)'
;MTRTWRVFALLPLLALLGAGAVLASGEGRMLGTVVDEDGNPIKGAQVTVTSPDLPPFKEETKTKKNGVFSMVFSKAYLRYVYHIEAESYAPTEEEVKTDLGGTTRHTFTLYKGVSSGVTATGEKAASTSNKAIFAFNAGAEAFQAKDYDGAKEKFLSAIEADSQLYQAHSALADVYLATGDYQSAIESAARAIAQQPSYLPAHRVQYEAYKKLGDKDKADEAQAAIAALGQNSEEAKRIFNEGVELNKADNKEGALAKFQEAATMDPSLPDAYNAIATLAFNLERWQEAAEASEKLLALQPDNEKAMRIRYDAYVNLKDQDKVGEALVDLASVDPTFAGNNLYNLGIGYFNDSKYDKAIDAFTKALAADPSHAKAHYYLGLSAVNTGNNTLAKEHLQKFVEMAPADPDAAAAKEMVKYLS
;
A
#
# COMPACT_ATOMS: atom_id res chain seq x y z
N MET A 1 9.90 -73.33 27.30
CA MET A 1 9.61 -73.30 25.85
C MET A 1 8.26 -73.96 25.63
N THR A 2 7.20 -73.20 25.37
CA THR A 2 5.99 -73.69 24.69
C THR A 2 5.11 -72.49 24.33
N ARG A 3 5.19 -72.09 23.06
CA ARG A 3 4.21 -71.27 22.35
C ARG A 3 2.87 -72.02 22.36
N THR A 4 1.79 -71.32 22.71
CA THR A 4 0.43 -71.75 22.35
C THR A 4 -0.23 -70.68 21.51
N TRP A 5 -0.22 -70.93 20.21
CA TRP A 5 -1.15 -70.37 19.24
C TRP A 5 -2.58 -70.83 19.58
N ARG A 6 -3.55 -69.92 19.50
CA ARG A 6 -4.95 -70.28 19.28
C ARG A 6 -5.44 -69.50 18.06
N VAL A 7 -5.69 -70.25 16.99
CA VAL A 7 -6.49 -69.85 15.82
C VAL A 7 -7.75 -70.69 15.89
N PHE A 8 -8.92 -70.05 15.89
CA PHE A 8 -10.22 -70.55 15.44
C PHE A 8 -10.99 -69.30 14.95
N ALA A 9 -11.09 -69.11 13.63
CA ALA A 9 -12.22 -69.46 12.76
C ALA A 9 -13.44 -68.52 12.98
N LEU A 10 -13.54 -67.43 12.22
CA LEU A 10 -14.35 -67.28 10.98
C LEU A 10 -15.86 -67.53 11.16
N LEU A 11 -16.62 -66.43 11.18
CA LEU A 11 -18.02 -66.33 10.74
C LEU A 11 -18.13 -65.07 9.85
N PRO A 12 -18.72 -65.14 8.64
CA PRO A 12 -18.69 -64.05 7.67
C PRO A 12 -20.04 -63.32 7.51
N LEU A 13 -19.99 -62.14 6.86
CA LEU A 13 -21.07 -61.28 6.36
C LEU A 13 -21.91 -60.53 7.43
N LEU A 14 -22.33 -59.27 7.26
CA LEU A 14 -22.62 -58.51 6.05
C LEU A 14 -22.62 -57.00 6.36
N ALA A 15 -22.35 -56.21 5.32
CA ALA A 15 -22.12 -54.78 5.24
C ALA A 15 -23.03 -53.85 6.07
N LEU A 16 -22.39 -52.85 6.68
CA LEU A 16 -22.89 -51.47 6.70
C LEU A 16 -21.74 -50.57 6.24
N LEU A 17 -21.83 -50.14 4.98
CA LEU A 17 -21.09 -49.02 4.41
C LEU A 17 -21.47 -47.75 5.19
N GLY A 18 -20.83 -47.55 6.33
CA GLY A 18 -20.55 -46.20 6.79
C GLY A 18 -19.26 -45.79 6.08
N ALA A 19 -19.37 -45.13 4.93
CA ALA A 19 -18.31 -44.25 4.48
C ALA A 19 -18.16 -43.20 5.58
N GLY A 20 -17.33 -43.51 6.58
CA GLY A 20 -16.73 -42.49 7.42
C GLY A 20 -15.97 -41.62 6.44
N ALA A 21 -16.58 -40.50 6.05
CA ALA A 21 -15.83 -39.41 5.52
C ALA A 21 -14.74 -39.15 6.55
N VAL A 22 -13.51 -39.54 6.21
CA VAL A 22 -12.33 -38.91 6.78
C VAL A 22 -12.55 -37.45 6.41
N LEU A 23 -13.06 -36.67 7.36
CA LEU A 23 -13.04 -35.22 7.26
C LEU A 23 -11.58 -34.90 7.00
N ALA A 24 -11.26 -34.52 5.76
CA ALA A 24 -9.95 -34.01 5.44
C ALA A 24 -9.73 -32.89 6.46
N SER A 25 -8.83 -33.13 7.42
CA SER A 25 -8.40 -32.12 8.35
C SER A 25 -8.06 -30.91 7.50
N GLY A 26 -8.70 -29.76 7.73
CA GLY A 26 -8.41 -28.49 7.04
C GLY A 26 -7.00 -27.97 7.34
N GLU A 27 -6.10 -28.85 7.76
CA GLU A 27 -4.70 -28.63 8.00
C GLU A 27 -4.00 -28.34 6.67
N GLY A 28 -3.27 -27.22 6.64
CA GLY A 28 -2.41 -26.82 5.54
C GLY A 28 -1.07 -26.45 6.14
N ARG A 29 -0.01 -26.83 5.45
CA ARG A 29 1.35 -26.54 5.91
C ARG A 29 1.90 -25.40 5.08
N MET A 30 2.34 -24.33 5.74
CA MET A 30 3.19 -23.34 5.10
C MET A 30 4.64 -23.75 5.32
N LEU A 31 5.39 -23.79 4.23
CA LEU A 31 6.83 -23.87 4.23
C LEU A 31 7.36 -22.61 3.56
N GLY A 32 7.57 -21.57 4.38
CA GLY A 32 8.08 -20.30 3.92
C GLY A 32 9.61 -20.30 3.89
N THR A 33 10.18 -19.67 2.87
CA THR A 33 11.61 -19.38 2.82
C THR A 33 11.77 -17.88 2.79
N VAL A 34 12.48 -17.32 3.78
CA VAL A 34 12.83 -15.90 3.78
C VAL A 34 14.22 -15.77 3.20
N VAL A 35 14.31 -15.01 2.13
CA VAL A 35 15.55 -14.72 1.42
C VAL A 35 15.78 -13.21 1.33
N ASP A 36 17.02 -12.82 1.08
CA ASP A 36 17.33 -11.46 0.66
C ASP A 36 17.04 -11.27 -0.84
N GLU A 37 17.25 -10.06 -1.33
CA GLU A 37 17.12 -9.70 -2.74
C GLU A 37 17.93 -10.58 -3.72
N ASP A 38 19.00 -11.25 -3.24
CA ASP A 38 19.87 -12.14 -4.03
C ASP A 38 19.44 -13.62 -3.95
N GLY A 39 18.36 -13.91 -3.23
CA GLY A 39 17.90 -15.28 -2.98
C GLY A 39 18.70 -16.02 -1.89
N ASN A 40 19.58 -15.33 -1.15
CA ASN A 40 20.30 -15.93 -0.04
C ASN A 40 19.38 -16.09 1.17
N PRO A 41 19.42 -17.23 1.86
CA PRO A 41 18.56 -17.46 3.01
C PRO A 41 18.90 -16.55 4.20
N ILE A 42 17.90 -15.82 4.71
CA ILE A 42 18.06 -14.97 5.89
C ILE A 42 17.79 -15.80 7.15
N LYS A 43 18.82 -16.02 7.96
CA LYS A 43 18.74 -16.76 9.23
C LYS A 43 18.21 -15.87 10.35
N GLY A 44 17.26 -16.38 11.12
CA GLY A 44 16.77 -15.72 12.33
C GLY A 44 15.81 -14.57 12.08
N ALA A 45 15.32 -14.39 10.85
CA ALA A 45 14.24 -13.45 10.55
C ALA A 45 13.03 -13.80 11.40
N GLN A 46 12.49 -12.80 12.09
CA GLN A 46 11.27 -12.88 12.88
C GLN A 46 10.10 -12.90 11.91
N VAL A 47 9.37 -14.01 11.88
CA VAL A 47 8.15 -14.17 11.08
C VAL A 47 6.99 -14.13 12.05
N THR A 48 6.18 -13.10 11.91
CA THR A 48 4.96 -12.90 12.68
C THR A 48 3.80 -13.11 11.72
N VAL A 49 3.14 -14.26 11.86
CA VAL A 49 1.96 -14.58 11.06
C VAL A 49 0.74 -14.14 11.82
N THR A 50 0.06 -13.17 11.26
CA THR A 50 -1.28 -12.82 11.66
C THR A 50 -2.25 -13.40 10.65
N SER A 51 -3.50 -13.51 11.05
CA SER A 51 -4.56 -13.76 10.10
C SER A 51 -5.56 -12.64 10.31
N PRO A 52 -5.77 -11.74 9.32
CA PRO A 52 -6.92 -10.84 9.36
C PRO A 52 -8.21 -11.67 9.43
N ASP A 53 -8.11 -12.91 8.94
CA ASP A 53 -9.11 -13.97 8.94
C ASP A 53 -9.05 -14.91 10.18
N LEU A 54 -8.32 -14.59 11.25
CA LEU A 54 -8.41 -15.35 12.52
C LEU A 54 -7.92 -14.55 13.74
N PRO A 55 -8.18 -13.25 13.95
CA PRO A 55 -7.57 -12.58 15.09
C PRO A 55 -8.09 -13.18 16.45
N PRO A 56 -7.34 -13.16 17.58
CA PRO A 56 -5.94 -12.80 17.72
C PRO A 56 -5.05 -14.01 17.38
N PHE A 57 -5.13 -14.53 16.16
CA PHE A 57 -4.12 -15.42 15.64
C PHE A 57 -2.88 -14.58 15.39
N LYS A 58 -1.91 -14.81 16.25
CA LYS A 58 -0.56 -14.35 16.12
C LYS A 58 0.30 -15.55 16.43
N GLU A 59 0.91 -16.11 15.40
CA GLU A 59 1.96 -17.09 15.58
C GLU A 59 3.28 -16.49 15.16
N GLU A 60 4.28 -16.69 15.99
CA GLU A 60 5.61 -16.17 15.77
C GLU A 60 6.58 -17.33 15.61
N THR A 61 7.45 -17.20 14.63
CA THR A 61 8.54 -18.14 14.44
C THR A 61 9.78 -17.40 13.96
N LYS A 62 10.91 -18.10 13.96
CA LYS A 62 12.14 -17.59 13.40
C LYS A 62 12.65 -18.53 12.32
N THR A 63 13.21 -17.97 11.27
CA THR A 63 13.82 -18.77 10.22
C THR A 63 15.04 -19.53 10.73
N LYS A 64 15.21 -20.76 10.24
CA LYS A 64 16.37 -21.61 10.54
C LYS A 64 17.62 -21.11 9.81
N LYS A 65 18.76 -21.80 9.98
CA LYS A 65 20.04 -21.48 9.31
C LYS A 65 19.93 -21.40 7.78
N ASN A 66 18.96 -22.07 7.19
CA ASN A 66 18.71 -22.10 5.74
C ASN A 66 17.54 -21.18 5.33
N GLY A 67 17.14 -20.19 6.15
CA GLY A 67 16.09 -19.22 5.81
C GLY A 67 14.66 -19.78 5.86
N VAL A 68 14.52 -21.08 6.10
CA VAL A 68 13.22 -21.76 6.10
C VAL A 68 12.54 -21.64 7.46
N PHE A 69 11.23 -21.38 7.43
CA PHE A 69 10.32 -21.61 8.53
C PHE A 69 9.19 -22.55 8.09
N SER A 70 8.52 -23.19 9.04
CA SER A 70 7.35 -24.01 8.74
C SER A 70 6.30 -23.80 9.80
N MET A 71 5.06 -23.69 9.35
CA MET A 71 3.89 -23.51 10.19
C MET A 71 2.80 -24.45 9.70
N VAL A 72 2.03 -24.99 10.63
CA VAL A 72 0.91 -25.87 10.33
C VAL A 72 -0.33 -25.16 10.78
N PHE A 73 -1.15 -24.77 9.82
CA PHE A 73 -2.41 -24.12 10.07
C PHE A 73 -3.49 -25.18 10.08
N SER A 74 -4.20 -25.33 11.20
CA SER A 74 -5.38 -26.19 11.28
C SER A 74 -6.56 -25.69 10.42
N LYS A 75 -6.44 -24.47 9.89
CA LYS A 75 -7.40 -23.79 9.02
C LYS A 75 -6.70 -23.18 7.80
N ALA A 76 -6.17 -24.03 6.92
CA ALA A 76 -5.43 -23.64 5.71
C ALA A 76 -6.17 -22.65 4.80
N TYR A 77 -7.51 -22.71 4.80
CA TYR A 77 -8.37 -21.93 3.93
C TYR A 77 -8.47 -20.43 4.28
N LEU A 78 -7.87 -20.01 5.40
CA LEU A 78 -7.87 -18.61 5.86
C LEU A 78 -6.72 -17.82 5.22
N ARG A 79 -6.89 -16.49 5.11
CA ARG A 79 -5.81 -15.59 4.71
C ARG A 79 -4.85 -15.40 5.87
N TYR A 80 -3.57 -15.61 5.61
CA TYR A 80 -2.50 -15.35 6.55
C TYR A 80 -1.67 -14.20 6.02
N VAL A 81 -1.45 -13.19 6.86
CA VAL A 81 -0.56 -12.06 6.60
C VAL A 81 0.73 -12.33 7.36
N TYR A 82 1.83 -12.29 6.63
CA TYR A 82 3.16 -12.56 7.16
C TYR A 82 3.88 -11.23 7.30
N HIS A 83 4.03 -10.77 8.54
CA HIS A 83 4.91 -9.66 8.88
C HIS A 83 6.29 -10.21 9.21
N ILE A 84 7.29 -9.84 8.42
CA ILE A 84 8.63 -10.40 8.53
C ILE A 84 9.63 -9.29 8.80
N GLU A 85 10.44 -9.49 9.84
CA GLU A 85 11.48 -8.55 10.26
C GLU A 85 12.82 -9.27 10.38
N ALA A 86 13.91 -8.61 9.98
CA ALA A 86 15.26 -9.09 10.22
C ALA A 86 16.22 -7.92 10.44
N GLU A 87 17.27 -8.14 11.22
CA GLU A 87 18.30 -7.12 11.46
C GLU A 87 18.94 -6.68 10.14
N SER A 88 19.00 -5.38 9.89
CA SER A 88 19.49 -4.75 8.64
C SER A 88 18.55 -4.87 7.42
N TYR A 89 17.31 -5.33 7.58
CA TYR A 89 16.29 -5.40 6.53
C TYR A 89 15.04 -4.59 6.89
N ALA A 90 14.37 -4.05 5.88
CA ALA A 90 13.07 -3.40 6.06
C ALA A 90 11.98 -4.45 6.34
N PRO A 91 11.03 -4.17 7.26
CA PRO A 91 9.92 -5.06 7.50
C PRO A 91 9.05 -5.19 6.24
N THR A 92 8.52 -6.39 6.00
CA THR A 92 7.61 -6.66 4.88
C THR A 92 6.35 -7.34 5.40
N GLU A 93 5.21 -6.95 4.83
CA GLU A 93 3.94 -7.62 5.02
C GLU A 93 3.45 -8.19 3.68
N GLU A 94 3.14 -9.49 3.66
CA GLU A 94 2.59 -10.17 2.50
C GLU A 94 1.40 -11.07 2.90
N GLU A 95 0.33 -11.03 2.11
CA GLU A 95 -0.78 -11.98 2.23
C GLU A 95 -0.46 -13.24 1.40
N VAL A 96 -0.53 -14.41 2.03
CA VAL A 96 -0.33 -15.69 1.35
C VAL A 96 -1.45 -16.67 1.69
N LYS A 97 -2.10 -17.21 0.65
CA LYS A 97 -3.12 -18.26 0.77
C LYS A 97 -2.46 -19.62 0.93
N THR A 98 -2.92 -20.41 1.92
CA THR A 98 -2.41 -21.77 2.15
C THR A 98 -3.32 -22.82 1.52
N ASP A 99 -2.74 -23.86 0.95
CA ASP A 99 -3.44 -24.96 0.29
C ASP A 99 -4.06 -25.91 1.32
N LEU A 100 -5.34 -26.24 1.11
CA LEU A 100 -6.08 -27.22 1.91
C LEU A 100 -5.50 -28.63 1.74
N GLY A 101 -5.09 -29.27 2.83
CA GLY A 101 -4.59 -30.65 2.84
C GLY A 101 -3.20 -30.81 2.21
N GLY A 102 -2.52 -29.71 1.91
CA GLY A 102 -1.25 -29.66 1.17
C GLY A 102 -0.13 -28.93 1.91
N THR A 103 1.00 -28.75 1.21
CA THR A 103 2.09 -27.88 1.66
C THR A 103 2.28 -26.74 0.68
N THR A 104 1.92 -25.54 1.09
CA THR A 104 2.20 -24.31 0.35
C THR A 104 3.65 -23.92 0.56
N ARG A 105 4.33 -23.61 -0.54
CA ARG A 105 5.71 -23.12 -0.53
C ARG A 105 5.67 -21.70 -1.02
N HIS A 106 6.12 -20.77 -0.20
CA HIS A 106 6.19 -19.35 -0.54
C HIS A 106 7.58 -18.83 -0.21
N THR A 107 8.10 -17.97 -1.08
CA THR A 107 9.35 -17.27 -0.84
C THR A 107 9.01 -15.82 -0.52
N PHE A 108 9.41 -15.38 0.67
CA PHE A 108 9.31 -13.99 1.09
C PHE A 108 10.66 -13.34 0.86
N THR A 109 10.65 -12.16 0.24
CA THR A 109 11.87 -11.41 -0.05
C THR A 109 11.92 -10.20 0.86
N LEU A 110 12.91 -10.17 1.75
CA LEU A 110 13.23 -8.96 2.50
C LEU A 110 14.30 -8.17 1.75
N TYR A 111 14.18 -6.85 1.76
CA TYR A 111 15.13 -5.96 1.12
C TYR A 111 16.01 -5.31 2.19
N LYS A 112 17.34 -5.34 2.00
CA LYS A 112 18.27 -4.58 2.87
C LYS A 112 17.96 -3.09 2.78
N GLY A 113 18.02 -2.40 3.93
CA GLY A 113 17.84 -0.95 4.00
C GLY A 113 16.75 -0.49 4.99
N VAL A 114 16.77 0.79 5.33
CA VAL A 114 15.74 1.46 6.16
C VAL A 114 14.78 2.16 5.20
N SER A 115 13.50 2.31 5.55
CA SER A 115 12.47 3.00 4.76
C SER A 115 12.74 4.49 4.43
N SER A 116 13.95 4.98 4.69
CA SER A 116 14.39 6.36 4.53
C SER A 116 15.36 6.55 3.36
N GLY A 117 15.15 5.85 2.25
CA GLY A 117 15.90 6.11 1.02
C GLY A 117 15.46 7.45 0.43
N VAL A 118 16.35 8.44 0.47
CA VAL A 118 16.17 9.73 -0.19
C VAL A 118 17.14 9.74 -1.38
N THR A 119 16.71 10.09 -2.58
CA THR A 119 17.65 10.28 -3.70
C THR A 119 18.68 11.37 -3.35
N ALA A 120 19.77 11.47 -4.12
CA ALA A 120 20.68 12.62 -4.00
C ALA A 120 19.95 13.98 -4.17
N THR A 121 18.77 13.98 -4.80
CA THR A 121 17.89 15.15 -4.99
C THR A 121 16.90 15.40 -3.86
N GLY A 122 16.80 14.54 -2.83
CA GLY A 122 15.86 14.77 -1.74
C GLY A 122 14.49 14.08 -1.90
N GLU A 123 14.28 13.31 -2.97
CA GLU A 123 12.94 12.88 -3.38
C GLU A 123 12.58 11.47 -2.91
N LYS A 124 11.30 11.30 -2.55
CA LYS A 124 10.68 10.02 -2.17
C LYS A 124 9.91 9.45 -3.37
N ALA A 125 9.78 8.12 -3.42
CA ALA A 125 8.90 7.46 -4.38
C ALA A 125 7.43 7.81 -4.09
N ALA A 126 6.73 8.39 -5.07
CA ALA A 126 5.29 8.59 -5.01
C ALA A 126 4.57 7.40 -5.66
N SER A 127 4.62 6.25 -4.99
CA SER A 127 3.95 5.02 -5.44
C SER A 127 3.13 4.42 -4.29
N THR A 128 2.02 3.76 -4.62
CA THR A 128 1.27 2.92 -3.68
C THR A 128 1.81 1.49 -3.62
N SER A 129 2.76 1.13 -4.51
CA SER A 129 3.41 -0.17 -4.55
C SER A 129 4.60 -0.20 -3.59
N ASN A 130 4.48 -0.94 -2.49
CA ASN A 130 5.58 -1.13 -1.55
C ASN A 130 6.84 -1.68 -2.26
N LYS A 131 6.67 -2.64 -3.18
CA LYS A 131 7.77 -3.17 -4.01
C LYS A 131 8.46 -2.05 -4.80
N ALA A 132 7.70 -1.14 -5.40
CA ALA A 132 8.25 -0.02 -6.15
C ALA A 132 8.99 0.97 -5.23
N ILE A 133 8.41 1.31 -4.09
CA ILE A 133 9.03 2.20 -3.08
C ILE A 133 10.35 1.61 -2.59
N PHE A 134 10.39 0.34 -2.23
CA PHE A 134 11.61 -0.30 -1.72
C PHE A 134 12.69 -0.41 -2.78
N ALA A 135 12.34 -0.85 -3.99
CA ALA A 135 13.28 -0.93 -5.10
C ALA A 135 13.85 0.45 -5.46
N PHE A 136 13.01 1.50 -5.41
CA PHE A 136 13.46 2.88 -5.62
C PHE A 136 14.44 3.32 -4.53
N ASN A 137 14.12 3.09 -3.26
CA ASN A 137 14.97 3.44 -2.13
C ASN A 137 16.32 2.70 -2.18
N ALA A 138 16.31 1.40 -2.47
CA ALA A 138 17.53 0.60 -2.63
C ALA A 138 18.37 1.10 -3.81
N GLY A 139 17.74 1.48 -4.92
CA GLY A 139 18.44 2.11 -6.05
C GLY A 139 19.08 3.44 -5.68
N ALA A 140 18.39 4.27 -4.88
CA ALA A 140 18.91 5.53 -4.38
C ALA A 140 20.13 5.33 -3.47
N GLU A 141 20.07 4.36 -2.54
CA GLU A 141 21.21 4.02 -1.66
C GLU A 141 22.41 3.51 -2.46
N ALA A 142 22.20 2.60 -3.40
CA ALA A 142 23.26 2.08 -4.28
C ALA A 142 23.90 3.21 -5.11
N PHE A 143 23.08 4.14 -5.63
CA PHE A 143 23.57 5.28 -6.38
C PHE A 143 24.44 6.21 -5.52
N GLN A 144 24.03 6.50 -4.27
CA GLN A 144 24.85 7.27 -3.32
C GLN A 144 26.16 6.57 -2.99
N ALA A 145 26.14 5.24 -2.87
CA ALA A 145 27.33 4.42 -2.72
C ALA A 145 28.21 4.34 -3.98
N LYS A 146 27.77 4.96 -5.09
CA LYS A 146 28.38 4.89 -6.43
C LYS A 146 28.44 3.48 -7.01
N ASP A 147 27.59 2.58 -6.51
CA ASP A 147 27.31 1.29 -7.10
C ASP A 147 26.28 1.48 -8.22
N TYR A 148 26.78 1.88 -9.39
CA TYR A 148 25.91 2.21 -10.52
C TYR A 148 25.21 0.98 -11.13
N ASP A 149 25.84 -0.19 -11.10
CA ASP A 149 25.22 -1.42 -11.60
C ASP A 149 24.07 -1.86 -10.67
N GLY A 150 24.31 -1.84 -9.36
CA GLY A 150 23.26 -2.10 -8.36
C GLY A 150 22.13 -1.07 -8.43
N ALA A 151 22.46 0.22 -8.54
CA ALA A 151 21.47 1.28 -8.67
C ALA A 151 20.56 1.09 -9.89
N LYS A 152 21.16 0.78 -11.05
CA LYS A 152 20.44 0.51 -12.30
C LYS A 152 19.44 -0.63 -12.14
N GLU A 153 19.88 -1.75 -11.58
CA GLU A 153 19.04 -2.92 -11.36
C GLU A 153 17.83 -2.60 -10.47
N LYS A 154 18.07 -1.92 -9.34
CA LYS A 154 16.99 -1.60 -8.39
C LYS A 154 16.02 -0.56 -8.94
N PHE A 155 16.47 0.47 -9.66
CA PHE A 155 15.55 1.40 -10.33
C PHE A 155 14.73 0.73 -11.44
N LEU A 156 15.30 -0.21 -12.21
CA LEU A 156 14.54 -1.00 -13.17
C LEU A 156 13.48 -1.86 -12.48
N SER A 157 13.80 -2.46 -11.33
CA SER A 157 12.83 -3.20 -10.53
C SER A 157 11.71 -2.30 -9.98
N ALA A 158 12.02 -1.06 -9.61
CA ALA A 158 11.02 -0.08 -9.20
C ALA A 158 10.05 0.26 -10.34
N ILE A 159 10.58 0.47 -11.55
CA ILE A 159 9.80 0.73 -12.77
C ILE A 159 8.94 -0.48 -13.16
N GLU A 160 9.44 -1.69 -12.98
CA GLU A 160 8.67 -2.92 -13.23
C GLU A 160 7.48 -3.03 -12.25
N ALA A 161 7.69 -2.65 -10.99
CA ALA A 161 6.66 -2.66 -9.97
C ALA A 161 5.66 -1.49 -10.09
N ASP A 162 6.08 -0.34 -10.64
CA ASP A 162 5.24 0.79 -10.97
C ASP A 162 5.78 1.55 -12.20
N SER A 163 5.17 1.29 -13.36
CA SER A 163 5.60 1.90 -14.62
C SER A 163 5.41 3.43 -14.70
N GLN A 164 4.57 4.00 -13.84
CA GLN A 164 4.25 5.43 -13.79
C GLN A 164 5.08 6.17 -12.71
N LEU A 165 6.02 5.49 -12.07
CA LEU A 165 6.93 6.11 -11.11
C LEU A 165 8.01 6.93 -11.84
N TYR A 166 7.66 8.16 -12.23
CA TYR A 166 8.55 9.05 -12.98
C TYR A 166 9.86 9.33 -12.25
N GLN A 167 9.85 9.33 -10.90
CA GLN A 167 11.07 9.46 -10.09
C GLN A 167 12.07 8.34 -10.40
N ALA A 168 11.60 7.10 -10.57
CA ALA A 168 12.47 5.97 -10.88
C ALA A 168 13.04 6.06 -12.30
N HIS A 169 12.25 6.55 -13.28
CA HIS A 169 12.76 6.82 -14.63
C HIS A 169 13.85 7.90 -14.62
N SER A 170 13.67 8.98 -13.86
CA SER A 170 14.71 10.01 -13.75
C SER A 170 15.95 9.52 -13.02
N ALA A 171 15.79 8.81 -11.90
CA ALA A 171 16.92 8.29 -11.14
C ALA A 171 17.73 7.28 -11.97
N LEU A 172 17.05 6.45 -12.77
CA LEU A 172 17.71 5.59 -13.76
C LEU A 172 18.48 6.39 -14.82
N ALA A 173 17.93 7.52 -15.27
CA ALA A 173 18.61 8.43 -16.20
C ALA A 173 19.90 9.01 -15.59
N ASP A 174 19.89 9.35 -14.30
CA ASP A 174 21.09 9.79 -13.57
C ASP A 174 22.16 8.68 -13.52
N VAL A 175 21.77 7.41 -13.34
CA VAL A 175 22.71 6.27 -13.40
C VAL A 175 23.38 6.18 -14.76
N TYR A 176 22.60 6.28 -15.84
CA TYR A 176 23.12 6.23 -17.20
C TYR A 176 24.04 7.41 -17.51
N LEU A 177 23.69 8.61 -17.05
CA LEU A 177 24.53 9.79 -17.20
C LEU A 177 25.88 9.63 -16.47
N ALA A 178 25.86 9.11 -15.25
CA ALA A 178 27.06 8.88 -14.44
C ALA A 178 27.98 7.79 -15.03
N THR A 179 27.41 6.78 -15.70
CA THR A 179 28.14 5.68 -16.34
C THR A 179 28.59 5.99 -17.78
N GLY A 180 28.15 7.11 -18.34
CA GLY A 180 28.52 7.55 -19.69
C GLY A 180 27.64 6.99 -20.80
N ASP A 181 26.58 6.24 -20.47
CA ASP A 181 25.57 5.79 -21.42
C ASP A 181 24.56 6.91 -21.70
N TYR A 182 25.02 7.93 -22.42
CA TYR A 182 24.23 9.16 -22.63
C TYR A 182 22.95 8.91 -23.42
N GLN A 183 22.93 7.92 -24.31
CA GLN A 183 21.72 7.60 -25.08
C GLN A 183 20.62 7.03 -24.18
N SER A 184 20.96 6.05 -23.33
CA SER A 184 20.01 5.51 -22.36
C SER A 184 19.58 6.57 -21.33
N ALA A 185 20.46 7.49 -20.94
CA ALA A 185 20.12 8.61 -20.07
C ALA A 185 19.03 9.49 -20.69
N ILE A 186 19.16 9.83 -21.98
CA ILE A 186 18.17 10.64 -22.71
C ILE A 186 16.81 9.94 -22.76
N GLU A 187 16.80 8.64 -23.05
CA GLU A 187 15.58 7.83 -23.15
C GLU A 187 14.85 7.69 -21.82
N SER A 188 15.58 7.36 -20.74
CA SER A 188 15.01 7.29 -19.39
C SER A 188 14.49 8.65 -18.91
N ALA A 189 15.24 9.73 -19.15
CA ALA A 189 14.77 11.07 -18.81
C ALA A 189 13.53 11.48 -19.64
N ALA A 190 13.46 11.08 -20.92
CA ALA A 190 12.28 11.33 -21.75
C ALA A 190 11.03 10.63 -21.21
N ARG A 191 11.17 9.44 -20.61
CA ARG A 191 10.05 8.76 -19.94
C ARG A 191 9.56 9.54 -18.71
N ALA A 192 10.47 10.05 -17.90
CA ALA A 192 10.11 10.88 -16.75
C ALA A 192 9.41 12.19 -17.19
N ILE A 193 9.93 12.87 -18.22
CA ILE A 193 9.34 14.10 -18.77
C ILE A 193 7.97 13.84 -19.39
N ALA A 194 7.78 12.71 -20.08
CA ALA A 194 6.49 12.35 -20.65
C ALA A 194 5.40 12.15 -19.57
N GLN A 195 5.79 11.68 -18.37
CA GLN A 195 4.89 11.50 -17.23
C GLN A 195 4.69 12.81 -16.46
N GLN A 196 5.76 13.59 -16.25
CA GLN A 196 5.74 14.89 -15.57
C GLN A 196 6.56 15.93 -16.35
N PRO A 197 5.93 16.69 -17.28
CA PRO A 197 6.64 17.63 -18.16
C PRO A 197 7.37 18.76 -17.43
N SER A 198 6.90 19.17 -16.24
CA SER A 198 7.53 20.20 -15.41
C SER A 198 8.67 19.69 -14.53
N TYR A 199 8.97 18.38 -14.57
CA TYR A 199 9.96 17.77 -13.69
C TYR A 199 11.40 18.13 -14.10
N LEU A 200 11.91 19.18 -13.47
CA LEU A 200 13.19 19.81 -13.80
C LEU A 200 14.41 18.86 -13.76
N PRO A 201 14.52 17.89 -12.81
CA PRO A 201 15.68 16.99 -12.79
C PRO A 201 15.87 16.20 -14.08
N ALA A 202 14.81 15.67 -14.68
CA ALA A 202 14.91 14.91 -15.93
C ALA A 202 15.37 15.79 -17.11
N HIS A 203 14.91 17.05 -17.19
CA HIS A 203 15.40 18.00 -18.21
C HIS A 203 16.88 18.29 -18.04
N ARG A 204 17.38 18.40 -16.80
CA ARG A 204 18.82 18.60 -16.52
C ARG A 204 19.64 17.41 -16.99
N VAL A 205 19.17 16.19 -16.75
CA VAL A 205 19.85 14.97 -17.23
C VAL A 205 19.93 14.95 -18.76
N GLN A 206 18.84 15.26 -19.47
CA GLN A 206 18.86 15.34 -20.92
C GLN A 206 19.87 16.38 -21.43
N TYR A 207 19.85 17.59 -20.86
CA TYR A 207 20.81 18.64 -21.22
C TYR A 207 22.27 18.17 -21.04
N GLU A 208 22.59 17.57 -19.90
CA GLU A 208 23.95 17.07 -19.64
C GLU A 208 24.35 15.93 -20.58
N ALA A 209 23.44 15.00 -20.86
CA ALA A 209 23.66 13.89 -21.78
C ALA A 209 23.91 14.39 -23.23
N TYR A 210 23.06 15.29 -23.75
CA TYR A 210 23.26 15.87 -25.09
C TYR A 210 24.58 16.64 -25.20
N LYS A 211 24.92 17.43 -24.17
CA LYS A 211 26.20 18.15 -24.11
C LYS A 211 27.39 17.19 -24.13
N LYS A 212 27.30 16.04 -23.46
CA LYS A 212 28.37 15.02 -23.44
C LYS A 212 28.48 14.25 -24.76
N LEU A 213 27.38 14.05 -25.47
CA LEU A 213 27.36 13.49 -26.83
C LEU A 213 27.87 14.48 -27.90
N GLY A 214 27.94 15.77 -27.58
CA GLY A 214 28.29 16.82 -28.53
C GLY A 214 27.14 17.22 -29.45
N ASP A 215 25.92 16.77 -29.16
CA ASP A 215 24.71 17.21 -29.86
C ASP A 215 24.31 18.59 -29.35
N LYS A 216 24.93 19.61 -29.95
CA LYS A 216 24.77 21.00 -29.53
C LYS A 216 23.34 21.50 -29.71
N ASP A 217 22.68 21.13 -30.81
CA ASP A 217 21.33 21.58 -31.11
C ASP A 217 20.35 21.05 -30.06
N LYS A 218 20.44 19.77 -29.70
CA LYS A 218 19.62 19.19 -28.64
C LYS A 218 19.98 19.67 -27.23
N ALA A 219 21.25 19.95 -26.96
CA ALA A 219 21.64 20.57 -25.70
C ALA A 219 21.05 21.98 -25.56
N ASP A 220 21.07 22.80 -26.62
CA ASP A 220 20.49 24.14 -26.62
C ASP A 220 18.96 24.09 -26.47
N GLU A 221 18.28 23.14 -27.11
CA GLU A 221 16.83 22.87 -26.90
C GLU A 221 16.53 22.53 -25.42
N ALA A 222 17.27 21.58 -24.83
CA ALA A 222 17.07 21.18 -23.44
C ALA A 222 17.38 22.31 -22.45
N GLN A 223 18.40 23.12 -22.73
CA GLN A 223 18.74 24.30 -21.93
C GLN A 223 17.64 25.37 -21.98
N ALA A 224 17.04 25.58 -23.15
CA ALA A 224 15.90 26.48 -23.31
C ALA A 224 14.68 25.98 -22.53
N ALA A 225 14.41 24.67 -22.52
CA ALA A 225 13.34 24.08 -21.72
C ALA A 225 13.57 24.29 -20.21
N ILE A 226 14.79 24.06 -19.71
CA ILE A 226 15.17 24.32 -18.31
C ILE A 226 14.96 25.81 -17.96
N ALA A 227 15.37 26.72 -18.84
CA ALA A 227 15.21 28.16 -18.63
C ALA A 227 13.74 28.57 -18.62
N ALA A 228 12.93 28.03 -19.53
CA ALA A 228 11.49 28.28 -19.58
C ALA A 228 10.79 27.78 -18.32
N LEU A 229 11.11 26.58 -17.83
CA LEU A 229 10.58 26.06 -16.56
C LEU A 229 10.96 26.95 -15.38
N GLY A 230 12.20 27.45 -15.34
CA GLY A 230 12.65 28.38 -14.31
C GLY A 230 11.90 29.72 -14.35
N GLN A 231 11.70 30.29 -15.53
CA GLN A 231 10.92 31.53 -15.71
C GLN A 231 9.45 31.34 -15.32
N ASN A 232 8.85 30.23 -15.75
CA ASN A 232 7.49 29.88 -15.39
C ASN A 232 7.34 29.71 -13.87
N SER A 233 8.32 29.12 -13.18
CA SER A 233 8.28 28.97 -11.72
C SER A 233 8.33 30.32 -10.99
N GLU A 234 9.20 31.25 -11.41
CA GLU A 234 9.26 32.59 -10.81
C GLU A 234 8.01 33.43 -11.11
N GLU A 235 7.48 33.32 -12.33
CA GLU A 235 6.23 33.96 -12.72
C GLU A 235 5.04 33.38 -11.94
N ALA A 236 4.97 32.06 -11.78
CA ALA A 236 3.95 31.39 -10.98
C ALA A 236 3.97 31.87 -9.52
N LYS A 237 5.16 32.02 -8.92
CA LYS A 237 5.29 32.58 -7.55
C LYS A 237 4.81 34.02 -7.47
N ARG A 238 5.08 34.84 -8.50
CA ARG A 238 4.56 36.22 -8.56
C ARG A 238 3.03 36.23 -8.60
N ILE A 239 2.44 35.44 -9.51
CA ILE A 239 0.98 35.30 -9.65
C ILE A 239 0.36 34.75 -8.35
N PHE A 240 1.02 33.79 -7.70
CA PHE A 240 0.61 33.28 -6.39
C PHE A 240 0.56 34.41 -5.35
N ASN A 241 1.59 35.25 -5.28
CA ASN A 241 1.61 36.39 -4.36
C ASN A 241 0.50 37.41 -4.67
N GLU A 242 0.15 37.64 -5.94
CA GLU A 242 -1.04 38.43 -6.30
C GLU A 242 -2.32 37.82 -5.71
N GLY A 243 -2.47 36.49 -5.80
CA GLY A 243 -3.58 35.76 -5.18
C GLY A 243 -3.62 35.92 -3.66
N VAL A 244 -2.46 35.89 -2.99
CA VAL A 244 -2.35 36.14 -1.55
C VAL A 244 -2.84 37.55 -1.19
N GLU A 245 -2.44 38.57 -1.95
CA GLU A 245 -2.88 39.96 -1.71
C GLU A 245 -4.39 40.13 -1.96
N LEU A 246 -4.94 39.49 -3.00
CA LEU A 246 -6.39 39.48 -3.24
C LEU A 246 -7.15 38.80 -2.09
N ASN A 247 -6.62 37.70 -1.55
CA ASN A 247 -7.25 37.00 -0.43
C ASN A 247 -7.25 37.86 0.84
N LYS A 248 -6.14 38.59 1.11
CA LYS A 248 -6.07 39.56 2.21
C LYS A 248 -7.06 40.72 2.05
N ALA A 249 -7.34 41.11 0.80
CA ALA A 249 -8.35 42.10 0.46
C ALA A 249 -9.78 41.54 0.44
N ASP A 250 -10.00 40.32 0.93
CA ASP A 250 -11.27 39.58 0.94
C ASP A 250 -11.87 39.30 -0.45
N ASN A 251 -11.09 39.50 -1.53
CA ASN A 251 -11.45 39.09 -2.88
C ASN A 251 -11.10 37.62 -3.12
N LYS A 252 -11.90 36.73 -2.51
CA LYS A 252 -11.68 35.28 -2.53
C LYS A 252 -11.74 34.68 -3.94
N GLU A 253 -12.64 35.15 -4.79
CA GLU A 253 -12.77 34.68 -6.18
C GLU A 253 -11.56 35.07 -7.03
N GLY A 254 -11.12 36.33 -6.91
CA GLY A 254 -9.91 36.79 -7.58
C GLY A 254 -8.65 36.06 -7.09
N ALA A 255 -8.57 35.81 -5.78
CA ALA A 255 -7.48 35.04 -5.20
C ALA A 255 -7.44 33.60 -5.73
N LEU A 256 -8.58 32.92 -5.75
CA LEU A 256 -8.69 31.55 -6.27
C LEU A 256 -8.27 31.47 -7.74
N ALA A 257 -8.73 32.40 -8.57
CA ALA A 257 -8.34 32.48 -9.97
C ALA A 257 -6.81 32.66 -10.14
N LYS A 258 -6.19 33.50 -9.29
CA LYS A 258 -4.73 33.69 -9.31
C LYS A 258 -3.97 32.46 -8.84
N PHE A 259 -4.44 31.77 -7.82
CA PHE A 259 -3.80 30.51 -7.40
C PHE A 259 -3.90 29.44 -8.48
N GLN A 260 -5.04 29.35 -9.19
CA GLN A 260 -5.22 28.44 -10.33
C GLN A 260 -4.31 28.81 -11.52
N GLU A 261 -4.17 30.10 -11.80
CA GLU A 261 -3.23 30.60 -12.82
C GLU A 261 -1.79 30.21 -12.47
N ALA A 262 -1.37 30.41 -11.21
CA ALA A 262 -0.05 30.01 -10.73
C ALA A 262 0.18 28.49 -10.84
N ALA A 263 -0.81 27.67 -10.43
CA ALA A 263 -0.73 26.21 -10.54
C ALA A 263 -0.71 25.70 -12.00
N THR A 264 -1.32 26.44 -12.93
CA THR A 264 -1.26 26.13 -14.36
C THR A 264 0.11 26.46 -14.95
N MET A 265 0.70 27.57 -14.51
CA MET A 265 2.03 28.01 -14.93
C MET A 265 3.14 27.10 -14.40
N ASP A 266 3.05 26.72 -13.11
CA ASP A 266 3.96 25.78 -12.46
C ASP A 266 3.17 24.67 -11.74
N PRO A 267 2.90 23.54 -12.41
CA PRO A 267 2.24 22.39 -11.81
C PRO A 267 3.03 21.69 -10.70
N SER A 268 4.26 22.13 -10.43
CA SER A 268 5.09 21.62 -9.33
C SER A 268 5.12 22.54 -8.11
N LEU A 269 4.36 23.64 -8.11
CA LEU A 269 4.31 24.61 -7.01
C LEU A 269 3.31 24.18 -5.91
N PRO A 270 3.77 23.62 -4.77
CA PRO A 270 2.86 23.06 -3.76
C PRO A 270 2.03 24.13 -3.05
N ASP A 271 2.59 25.33 -2.88
CA ASP A 271 1.92 26.46 -2.24
C ASP A 271 0.63 26.86 -2.96
N ALA A 272 0.62 26.81 -4.29
CA ALA A 272 -0.57 27.12 -5.09
C ALA A 272 -1.67 26.09 -4.81
N TYR A 273 -1.37 24.80 -4.85
CA TYR A 273 -2.35 23.75 -4.56
C TYR A 273 -2.86 23.78 -3.11
N ASN A 274 -2.00 24.06 -2.13
CA ASN A 274 -2.42 24.25 -0.73
C ASN A 274 -3.38 25.44 -0.58
N ALA A 275 -3.11 26.55 -1.28
CA ALA A 275 -3.97 27.72 -1.27
C ALA A 275 -5.31 27.47 -1.98
N ILE A 276 -5.31 26.82 -3.15
CA ILE A 276 -6.54 26.39 -3.85
C ILE A 276 -7.35 25.46 -2.94
N ALA A 277 -6.74 24.39 -2.42
CA ALA A 277 -7.42 23.42 -1.57
C ALA A 277 -8.09 24.10 -0.36
N THR A 278 -7.36 24.96 0.34
CA THR A 278 -7.88 25.66 1.52
C THR A 278 -8.98 26.66 1.17
N LEU A 279 -8.77 27.48 0.13
CA LEU A 279 -9.70 28.54 -0.22
C LEU A 279 -10.98 27.99 -0.88
N ALA A 280 -10.84 27.02 -1.78
CA ALA A 280 -11.97 26.32 -2.38
C ALA A 280 -12.81 25.61 -1.32
N PHE A 281 -12.18 24.98 -0.33
CA PHE A 281 -12.90 24.36 0.79
C PHE A 281 -13.70 25.39 1.59
N ASN A 282 -13.10 26.53 1.92
CA ASN A 282 -13.79 27.63 2.62
C ASN A 282 -14.91 28.28 1.79
N LEU A 283 -14.87 28.13 0.47
CA LEU A 283 -15.92 28.57 -0.46
C LEU A 283 -16.94 27.46 -0.77
N GLU A 284 -16.86 26.32 -0.07
CA GLU A 284 -17.73 25.15 -0.27
C GLU A 284 -17.64 24.54 -1.69
N ARG A 285 -16.52 24.79 -2.38
CA ARG A 285 -16.20 24.21 -3.70
C ARG A 285 -15.49 22.89 -3.52
N TRP A 286 -16.23 21.92 -3.00
CA TRP A 286 -15.69 20.64 -2.54
C TRP A 286 -14.91 19.87 -3.61
N GLN A 287 -15.39 19.88 -4.86
CA GLN A 287 -14.70 19.20 -5.96
C GLN A 287 -13.33 19.82 -6.24
N GLU A 288 -13.27 21.15 -6.37
CA GLU A 288 -12.01 21.88 -6.59
C GLU A 288 -11.04 21.68 -5.41
N ALA A 289 -11.57 21.65 -4.18
CA ALA A 289 -10.75 21.41 -2.98
C ALA A 289 -10.15 20.00 -2.94
N ALA A 290 -10.93 18.98 -3.31
CA ALA A 290 -10.47 17.60 -3.38
C ALA A 290 -9.37 17.43 -4.44
N GLU A 291 -9.60 17.92 -5.67
CA GLU A 291 -8.62 17.83 -6.76
C GLU A 291 -7.31 18.55 -6.43
N ALA A 292 -7.38 19.75 -5.85
CA ALA A 292 -6.18 20.48 -5.42
C ALA A 292 -5.43 19.75 -4.30
N SER A 293 -6.15 19.12 -3.37
CA SER A 293 -5.55 18.31 -2.31
C SER A 293 -4.88 17.05 -2.84
N GLU A 294 -5.48 16.36 -3.82
CA GLU A 294 -4.87 15.22 -4.50
C GLU A 294 -3.57 15.62 -5.22
N LYS A 295 -3.58 16.76 -5.92
CA LYS A 295 -2.36 17.29 -6.57
C LYS A 295 -1.28 17.64 -5.55
N LEU A 296 -1.66 18.25 -4.43
CA LEU A 296 -0.72 18.53 -3.35
C LEU A 296 -0.14 17.26 -2.74
N LEU A 297 -0.95 16.22 -2.51
CA LEU A 297 -0.49 14.94 -1.97
C LEU A 297 0.41 14.18 -2.93
N ALA A 298 0.24 14.34 -4.24
CA ALA A 298 1.20 13.80 -5.21
C ALA A 298 2.59 14.45 -5.12
N LEU A 299 2.65 15.73 -4.71
CA LEU A 299 3.91 16.48 -4.50
C LEU A 299 4.46 16.29 -3.07
N GLN A 300 3.57 16.16 -2.09
CA GLN A 300 3.86 16.08 -0.66
C GLN A 300 2.97 15.00 0.00
N PRO A 301 3.33 13.71 -0.12
CA PRO A 301 2.49 12.60 0.33
C PRO A 301 2.22 12.57 1.84
N ASP A 302 3.01 13.27 2.65
CA ASP A 302 2.91 13.35 4.11
C ASP A 302 2.19 14.63 4.60
N ASN A 303 1.58 15.41 3.70
CA ASN A 303 0.87 16.64 4.06
C ASN A 303 -0.47 16.35 4.75
N GLU A 304 -0.46 16.24 6.08
CA GLU A 304 -1.66 15.95 6.90
C GLU A 304 -2.81 16.92 6.61
N LYS A 305 -2.53 18.22 6.43
CA LYS A 305 -3.56 19.22 6.16
C LYS A 305 -4.28 18.92 4.83
N ALA A 306 -3.53 18.55 3.80
CA ALA A 306 -4.09 18.15 2.51
C ALA A 306 -4.90 16.86 2.62
N MET A 307 -4.43 15.87 3.39
CA MET A 307 -5.20 14.64 3.66
C MET A 307 -6.55 14.94 4.30
N ARG A 308 -6.58 15.83 5.31
CA ARG A 308 -7.82 16.24 5.99
C ARG A 308 -8.76 17.02 5.08
N ILE A 309 -8.27 17.99 4.30
CA ILE A 309 -9.10 18.73 3.35
C ILE A 309 -9.72 17.79 2.31
N ARG A 310 -8.92 16.86 1.75
CA ARG A 310 -9.42 15.88 0.78
C ARG A 310 -10.53 15.01 1.38
N TYR A 311 -10.31 14.49 2.59
CA TYR A 311 -11.32 13.71 3.32
C TYR A 311 -12.61 14.52 3.53
N ASP A 312 -12.52 15.72 4.12
CA ASP A 312 -13.68 16.55 4.42
C ASP A 312 -14.41 16.98 3.13
N ALA A 313 -13.67 17.25 2.05
CA ALA A 313 -14.24 17.57 0.75
C ALA A 313 -15.07 16.40 0.18
N TYR A 314 -14.55 15.17 0.23
CA TYR A 314 -15.30 14.00 -0.22
C TYR A 314 -16.51 13.67 0.65
N VAL A 315 -16.43 13.92 1.97
CA VAL A 315 -17.60 13.82 2.86
C VAL A 315 -18.70 14.78 2.40
N ASN A 316 -18.36 16.03 2.08
CA ASN A 316 -19.33 17.02 1.59
C ASN A 316 -19.88 16.70 0.20
N LEU A 317 -19.06 16.11 -0.68
CA LEU A 317 -19.50 15.58 -1.99
C LEU A 317 -20.39 14.34 -1.87
N LYS A 318 -20.41 13.69 -0.70
CA LYS A 318 -21.08 12.41 -0.45
C LYS A 318 -20.56 11.28 -1.34
N ASP A 319 -19.31 11.38 -1.79
CA ASP A 319 -18.63 10.33 -2.53
C ASP A 319 -18.04 9.33 -1.53
N GLN A 320 -18.85 8.36 -1.14
CA GLN A 320 -18.51 7.37 -0.13
C GLN A 320 -17.29 6.52 -0.52
N ASP A 321 -17.10 6.23 -1.80
CA ASP A 321 -15.98 5.41 -2.26
C ASP A 321 -14.67 6.20 -2.09
N LYS A 322 -14.67 7.49 -2.48
CA LYS A 322 -13.55 8.40 -2.28
C LYS A 322 -13.26 8.77 -0.81
N VAL A 323 -14.29 8.84 0.03
CA VAL A 323 -14.12 8.97 1.49
C VAL A 323 -13.32 7.80 2.04
N GLY A 324 -13.62 6.57 1.59
CA GLY A 324 -12.89 5.37 1.99
C GLY A 324 -11.40 5.44 1.62
N GLU A 325 -11.07 5.85 0.39
CA GLU A 325 -9.68 6.06 -0.05
C GLU A 325 -8.97 7.13 0.82
N ALA A 326 -9.63 8.26 1.08
CA ALA A 326 -9.04 9.33 1.86
C ALA A 326 -8.77 8.95 3.32
N LEU A 327 -9.61 8.10 3.91
CA LEU A 327 -9.43 7.57 5.27
C LEU A 327 -8.26 6.58 5.36
N VAL A 328 -8.01 5.80 4.31
CA VAL A 328 -6.86 4.87 4.27
C VAL A 328 -5.55 5.66 4.36
N ASP A 329 -5.41 6.74 3.59
CA ASP A 329 -4.19 7.57 3.64
C ASP A 329 -4.03 8.24 5.02
N LEU A 330 -5.13 8.71 5.62
CA LEU A 330 -5.13 9.31 6.97
C LEU A 330 -4.77 8.32 8.07
N ALA A 331 -4.90 7.01 7.85
CA ALA A 331 -4.57 6.00 8.86
C ALA A 331 -3.09 6.04 9.27
N SER A 332 -2.21 6.55 8.39
CA SER A 332 -0.79 6.75 8.71
C SER A 332 -0.54 7.86 9.75
N VAL A 333 -1.48 8.80 9.89
CA VAL A 333 -1.37 9.97 10.77
C VAL A 333 -2.30 9.87 11.98
N ASP A 334 -3.53 9.39 11.77
CA ASP A 334 -4.56 9.26 12.79
C ASP A 334 -5.34 7.93 12.62
N PRO A 335 -4.74 6.79 13.01
CA PRO A 335 -5.33 5.46 12.81
C PRO A 335 -6.69 5.30 13.49
N THR A 336 -6.87 5.87 14.68
CA THR A 336 -8.12 5.79 15.43
C THR A 336 -9.23 6.58 14.76
N PHE A 337 -8.95 7.80 14.26
CA PHE A 337 -9.94 8.55 13.49
C PHE A 337 -10.30 7.82 12.19
N ALA A 338 -9.30 7.33 11.46
CA ALA A 338 -9.51 6.60 10.22
C ALA A 338 -10.38 5.34 10.43
N GLY A 339 -10.00 4.50 11.40
CA GLY A 339 -10.71 3.26 11.74
C GLY A 339 -12.17 3.49 12.12
N ASN A 340 -12.45 4.47 12.99
CA ASN A 340 -13.82 4.79 13.41
C ASN A 340 -14.70 5.28 12.25
N ASN A 341 -14.16 6.11 11.35
CA ASN A 341 -14.94 6.63 10.22
C ASN A 341 -15.12 5.59 9.12
N LEU A 342 -14.13 4.72 8.87
CA LEU A 342 -14.28 3.56 7.97
C LEU A 342 -15.33 2.58 8.50
N TYR A 343 -15.38 2.37 9.82
CA TYR A 343 -16.44 1.61 10.46
C TYR A 343 -17.82 2.24 10.21
N ASN A 344 -17.98 3.55 10.45
CA ASN A 344 -19.25 4.25 10.20
C ASN A 344 -19.69 4.18 8.73
N LEU A 345 -18.74 4.27 7.80
CA LEU A 345 -18.98 4.08 6.36
C LEU A 345 -19.51 2.66 6.08
N GLY A 346 -18.88 1.65 6.68
CA GLY A 346 -19.33 0.26 6.60
C GLY A 346 -20.75 0.06 7.14
N ILE A 347 -21.11 0.72 8.25
CA ILE A 347 -22.48 0.70 8.79
C ILE A 347 -23.48 1.29 7.79
N GLY A 348 -23.11 2.39 7.13
CA GLY A 348 -23.92 2.98 6.06
C GLY A 348 -24.21 1.98 4.94
N TYR A 349 -23.16 1.35 4.39
CA TYR A 349 -23.31 0.32 3.35
C TYR A 349 -24.11 -0.90 3.84
N PHE A 350 -23.92 -1.32 5.09
CA PHE A 350 -24.65 -2.44 5.67
C PHE A 350 -26.15 -2.16 5.74
N ASN A 351 -26.55 -0.98 6.21
CA ASN A 351 -27.95 -0.58 6.29
C ASN A 351 -28.59 -0.44 4.90
N ASP A 352 -27.80 -0.04 3.90
CA ASP A 352 -28.20 -0.02 2.48
C ASP A 352 -28.24 -1.42 1.84
N SER A 353 -27.96 -2.48 2.59
CA SER A 353 -27.81 -3.87 2.09
C SER A 353 -26.71 -4.04 1.01
N LYS A 354 -25.76 -3.10 0.92
CA LYS A 354 -24.58 -3.16 0.05
C LYS A 354 -23.46 -3.92 0.75
N TYR A 355 -23.71 -5.20 1.03
CA TYR A 355 -22.86 -5.98 1.93
C TYR A 355 -21.42 -6.14 1.45
N ASP A 356 -21.14 -6.22 0.15
CA ASP A 356 -19.76 -6.27 -0.37
C ASP A 356 -18.98 -4.98 -0.07
N LYS A 357 -19.62 -3.82 -0.20
CA LYS A 357 -19.02 -2.53 0.17
C LYS A 357 -18.85 -2.37 1.68
N ALA A 358 -19.81 -2.90 2.45
CA ALA A 358 -19.70 -2.95 3.91
C ALA A 358 -18.50 -3.80 4.35
N ILE A 359 -18.29 -4.97 3.71
CA ILE A 359 -17.14 -5.84 3.94
C ILE A 359 -15.83 -5.09 3.68
N ASP A 360 -15.70 -4.42 2.52
CA ASP A 360 -14.51 -3.63 2.19
C ASP A 360 -14.23 -2.52 3.21
N ALA A 361 -15.25 -1.73 3.57
CA ALA A 361 -15.12 -0.64 4.54
C ALA A 361 -14.74 -1.13 5.94
N PHE A 362 -15.38 -2.19 6.45
CA PHE A 362 -15.00 -2.78 7.75
C PHE A 362 -13.61 -3.42 7.72
N THR A 363 -13.19 -4.00 6.58
CA THR A 363 -11.84 -4.54 6.42
C THR A 363 -10.80 -3.42 6.51
N LYS A 364 -11.01 -2.31 5.79
CA LYS A 364 -10.16 -1.12 5.89
C LYS A 364 -10.18 -0.52 7.29
N ALA A 365 -11.33 -0.51 7.97
CA ALA A 365 -11.43 -0.05 9.35
C ALA A 365 -10.54 -0.86 10.30
N LEU A 366 -10.54 -2.19 10.13
CA LEU A 366 -9.72 -3.10 10.94
C LEU A 366 -8.22 -3.06 10.58
N ALA A 367 -7.88 -2.69 9.34
CA ALA A 367 -6.49 -2.42 8.97
C ALA A 367 -5.96 -1.16 9.66
N ALA A 368 -6.80 -0.11 9.78
CA ALA A 368 -6.45 1.12 10.48
C ALA A 368 -6.48 0.96 12.01
N ASP A 369 -7.49 0.26 12.55
CA ASP A 369 -7.61 -0.04 13.98
C ASP A 369 -8.02 -1.51 14.20
N PRO A 370 -7.04 -2.42 14.38
CA PRO A 370 -7.28 -3.83 14.66
C PRO A 370 -8.04 -4.10 15.98
N SER A 371 -8.21 -3.10 16.84
CA SER A 371 -8.88 -3.24 18.14
C SER A 371 -10.38 -2.93 18.10
N HIS A 372 -10.93 -2.56 16.94
CA HIS A 372 -12.32 -2.14 16.79
C HIS A 372 -13.32 -3.33 16.82
N ALA A 373 -13.70 -3.80 18.01
CA ALA A 373 -14.54 -4.99 18.20
C ALA A 373 -15.87 -4.98 17.43
N LYS A 374 -16.58 -3.84 17.36
CA LYS A 374 -17.84 -3.73 16.60
C LYS A 374 -17.64 -3.86 15.09
N ALA A 375 -16.46 -3.54 14.55
CA ALA A 375 -16.19 -3.70 13.12
C ALA A 375 -16.13 -5.19 12.77
N HIS A 376 -15.54 -6.02 13.65
CA HIS A 376 -15.63 -7.48 13.53
C HIS A 376 -17.09 -7.97 13.55
N TYR A 377 -17.94 -7.46 14.45
CA TYR A 377 -19.34 -7.86 14.49
C TYR A 377 -20.06 -7.60 13.16
N TYR A 378 -20.00 -6.36 12.66
CA TYR A 378 -20.72 -5.98 11.44
C TYR A 378 -20.09 -6.52 10.16
N LEU A 379 -18.78 -6.72 10.12
CA LEU A 379 -18.12 -7.48 9.06
C LEU A 379 -18.65 -8.92 9.01
N GLY A 380 -18.76 -9.55 10.19
CA GLY A 380 -19.35 -10.86 10.35
C GLY A 380 -20.79 -10.94 9.84
N LEU A 381 -21.65 -9.99 10.25
CA LEU A 381 -23.04 -9.91 9.77
C LEU A 381 -23.13 -9.64 8.27
N SER A 382 -22.27 -8.77 7.73
CA SER A 382 -22.23 -8.49 6.28
C SER A 382 -21.89 -9.76 5.50
N ALA A 383 -20.93 -10.53 6.01
CA ALA A 383 -20.52 -11.81 5.43
C ALA A 383 -21.62 -12.89 5.52
N VAL A 384 -22.45 -12.90 6.58
CA VAL A 384 -23.65 -13.77 6.62
C VAL A 384 -24.58 -13.45 5.45
N ASN A 385 -24.81 -12.16 5.19
CA ASN A 385 -25.72 -11.72 4.14
C ASN A 385 -25.20 -11.96 2.72
N THR A 386 -23.88 -12.05 2.52
CA THR A 386 -23.28 -12.46 1.23
C THR A 386 -23.08 -13.97 1.11
N GLY A 387 -23.41 -14.74 2.14
CA GLY A 387 -23.19 -16.19 2.19
C GLY A 387 -21.74 -16.60 2.39
N ASN A 388 -20.85 -15.65 2.72
CA ASN A 388 -19.48 -15.93 3.10
C ASN A 388 -19.41 -16.41 4.57
N ASN A 389 -19.90 -17.63 4.81
CA ASN A 389 -20.01 -18.23 6.14
C ASN A 389 -18.65 -18.34 6.86
N THR A 390 -17.56 -18.46 6.10
CA THR A 390 -16.20 -18.51 6.65
C THR A 390 -15.83 -17.19 7.30
N LEU A 391 -15.88 -16.09 6.53
CA LEU A 391 -15.61 -14.74 7.02
C LEU A 391 -16.59 -14.35 8.12
N ALA A 392 -17.86 -14.74 7.97
CA ALA A 392 -18.89 -14.49 8.97
C ALA A 392 -18.57 -15.11 10.33
N LYS A 393 -18.30 -16.41 10.34
CA LYS A 393 -18.03 -17.18 11.55
C LYS A 393 -16.82 -16.62 12.30
N GLU A 394 -15.80 -16.29 11.54
CA GLU A 394 -14.54 -15.82 12.06
C GLU A 394 -14.65 -14.44 12.71
N HIS A 395 -15.16 -13.43 12.00
CA HIS A 395 -15.27 -12.10 12.58
C HIS A 395 -16.33 -12.04 13.71
N LEU A 396 -17.39 -12.87 13.67
CA LEU A 396 -18.31 -13.01 14.81
C LEU A 396 -17.66 -13.67 16.03
N GLN A 397 -16.78 -14.67 15.83
CA GLN A 397 -15.99 -15.28 16.91
C GLN A 397 -15.04 -14.24 17.52
N LYS A 398 -14.31 -13.50 16.69
CA LYS A 398 -13.43 -12.43 17.15
C LYS A 398 -14.18 -11.39 17.98
N PHE A 399 -15.35 -10.94 17.53
CA PHE A 399 -16.16 -10.00 18.27
C PHE A 399 -16.53 -10.54 19.67
N VAL A 400 -16.94 -11.81 19.76
CA VAL A 400 -17.27 -12.47 21.02
C VAL A 400 -16.07 -12.56 21.96
N GLU A 401 -14.86 -12.79 21.43
CA GLU A 401 -13.62 -12.83 22.23
C GLU A 401 -13.23 -11.44 22.74
N MET A 402 -13.34 -10.41 21.89
CA MET A 402 -12.97 -9.04 22.24
C MET A 402 -13.96 -8.38 23.18
N ALA A 403 -15.25 -8.64 23.01
CA ALA A 403 -16.33 -7.98 23.73
C ALA A 403 -17.35 -8.99 24.28
N PRO A 404 -16.95 -9.91 25.18
CA PRO A 404 -17.81 -11.00 25.67
C PRO A 404 -19.02 -10.54 26.49
N ALA A 405 -18.99 -9.29 26.97
CA ALA A 405 -20.06 -8.66 27.75
C ALA A 405 -20.95 -7.72 26.92
N ASP A 406 -20.68 -7.56 25.62
CA ASP A 406 -21.52 -6.74 24.73
C ASP A 406 -22.91 -7.36 24.55
N PRO A 407 -24.00 -6.56 24.49
CA PRO A 407 -25.36 -7.08 24.30
C PRO A 407 -25.52 -8.00 23.08
N ASP A 408 -24.76 -7.75 22.01
CA ASP A 408 -24.83 -8.54 20.77
C ASP A 408 -24.04 -9.86 20.87
N ALA A 409 -23.20 -10.06 21.89
CA ALA A 409 -22.31 -11.21 21.99
C ALA A 409 -23.08 -12.54 22.11
N ALA A 410 -24.25 -12.56 22.74
CA ALA A 410 -25.09 -13.75 22.83
C ALA A 410 -25.66 -14.15 21.47
N ALA A 411 -26.13 -13.18 20.68
CA ALA A 411 -26.62 -13.40 19.33
C ALA A 411 -25.50 -13.85 18.39
N ALA A 412 -24.33 -13.21 18.46
CA ALA A 412 -23.15 -13.61 17.69
C ALA A 412 -22.72 -15.06 18.02
N LYS A 413 -22.67 -15.44 19.31
CA LYS A 413 -22.39 -16.82 19.73
C LYS A 413 -23.37 -17.83 19.15
N GLU A 414 -24.66 -17.49 19.11
CA GLU A 414 -25.68 -18.36 18.55
C GLU A 414 -25.53 -18.49 17.05
N MET A 415 -25.34 -17.39 16.31
CA MET A 415 -25.10 -17.40 14.86
C MET A 415 -23.90 -18.27 14.48
N VAL A 416 -22.79 -18.15 15.21
CA VAL A 416 -21.56 -18.95 14.99
C VAL A 416 -21.81 -20.47 15.04
N LYS A 417 -22.81 -20.96 15.79
CA LYS A 417 -23.14 -22.39 15.85
C LYS A 417 -23.73 -22.93 14.53
N TYR A 418 -24.41 -22.08 13.76
CA TYR A 418 -25.09 -22.46 12.52
C TYR A 418 -24.29 -22.13 11.26
N LEU A 419 -23.21 -21.35 11.39
CA LEU A 419 -22.27 -21.08 10.30
C LEU A 419 -21.31 -22.27 10.15
N SER A 420 -21.45 -23.01 9.04
CA SER A 420 -20.68 -24.23 8.73
C SER A 420 -19.20 -23.93 8.57
#